data_AF-A0A6H0CEX4-F1
#
_entry.id   AF-A0A6H0CEX4-F1
#
_cell.length_a   1.000
_cell.length_b   1.000
_cell.length_c   1.000
_cell.angle_alpha   90.00
_cell.angle_beta   90.00
_cell.angle_gamma   90.00
#
_symmetry.space_group_name_H-M   'P 1'
#
loop_
_entity.id
_entity.type
_entity.pdbx_description
1 polymer ?
#
loop_
_entity_poly.entity_id
_entity_poly.type
_entity_poly.pdbx_seq_one_letter_code
_entity_poly.pdbx_strand_id
1 'polypeptide(L)'
;MRISRLAPAFAAAAVSALALFAPTASAAPTAAPVTARGSQPIIGGGYATSGPWAARLYSNGQETCTATIIAPTWVLTAKHCVSGGSLSFRVGSLDQYSGGTVANGVQTYTHSADLALVRLDRSVSTTYASLGQPGTVRVGQSVQVYGWGATSQCGSEINCQSRYLKVANVTVSSGCTDAYGGSAICAYRGNGITAGGDSGGPMMANGVQVGVASTSDRQTNTAYTNVTAYRSWIQSIAGV
;
A
#
# COMPACT_ATOMS: atom_id res chain seq x y z
N MET A 1 76.05 4.97 76.25
CA MET A 1 77.42 4.68 75.77
C MET A 1 77.38 3.39 74.98
N ARG A 2 77.62 3.51 73.66
CA ARG A 2 78.35 2.57 72.81
C ARG A 2 77.92 1.09 72.63
N ILE A 3 77.56 0.84 71.36
CA ILE A 3 78.05 -0.18 70.41
C ILE A 3 77.50 -1.61 70.52
N SER A 4 77.14 -2.13 69.32
CA SER A 4 77.38 -3.49 68.80
C SER A 4 76.52 -4.63 69.36
N ARG A 5 76.14 -5.67 68.62
CA ARG A 5 76.44 -6.12 67.25
C ARG A 5 75.46 -7.28 66.94
N LEU A 6 75.17 -7.44 65.65
CA LEU A 6 75.03 -8.69 64.87
C LEU A 6 73.87 -9.68 65.14
N ALA A 7 73.27 -10.06 64.01
CA ALA A 7 72.16 -10.99 63.79
C ALA A 7 72.51 -12.47 64.06
N PRO A 8 71.52 -13.37 63.98
CA PRO A 8 71.40 -14.15 62.75
C PRO A 8 69.95 -14.40 62.28
N ALA A 9 69.87 -14.75 61.00
CA ALA A 9 68.67 -15.07 60.26
C ALA A 9 68.08 -16.44 60.65
N PHE A 10 66.75 -16.56 60.60
CA PHE A 10 66.08 -17.80 60.29
C PHE A 10 64.91 -17.53 59.35
N ALA A 11 64.94 -18.22 58.21
CA ALA A 11 63.92 -18.22 57.19
C ALA A 11 62.65 -18.95 57.67
N ALA A 12 61.48 -18.37 57.39
CA ALA A 12 60.22 -19.08 57.42
C ALA A 12 59.50 -18.82 56.10
N ALA A 13 59.34 -19.88 55.31
CA ALA A 13 58.64 -19.89 54.04
C ALA A 13 57.13 -19.70 54.29
N ALA A 14 56.55 -18.65 53.70
CA ALA A 14 55.11 -18.48 53.63
C ALA A 14 54.64 -18.82 52.20
N VAL A 15 53.88 -19.90 52.09
CA VAL A 15 53.20 -20.35 50.88
C VAL A 15 52.03 -19.41 50.62
N SER A 16 52.18 -18.48 49.67
CA SER A 16 51.09 -17.62 49.22
C SER A 16 50.31 -18.31 48.11
N ALA A 17 49.12 -18.83 48.44
CA ALA A 17 48.15 -19.31 47.47
C ALA A 17 47.64 -18.13 46.63
N LEU A 18 48.05 -18.04 45.36
CA LEU A 18 47.41 -17.14 44.40
C LEU A 18 46.01 -17.67 44.07
N ALA A 19 44.99 -17.07 44.69
CA ALA A 19 43.61 -17.22 44.23
C ALA A 19 43.48 -16.53 42.86
N LEU A 20 43.35 -17.32 41.80
CA LEU A 20 42.98 -16.87 40.46
C LEU A 20 41.53 -16.37 40.51
N PHE A 21 41.35 -15.05 40.66
CA PHE A 21 40.07 -14.42 40.37
C PHE A 21 39.87 -14.41 38.85
N ALA A 22 39.12 -15.39 38.35
CA ALA A 22 38.61 -15.36 37.00
C ALA A 22 37.62 -14.18 36.87
N PRO A 23 37.76 -13.28 35.88
CA PRO A 23 36.76 -12.27 35.63
C PRO A 23 35.46 -12.95 35.17
N THR A 24 34.43 -12.91 36.00
CA THR A 24 33.07 -13.24 35.57
C THR A 24 32.64 -12.20 34.54
N ALA A 25 32.71 -12.55 33.26
CA ALA A 25 32.16 -11.75 32.19
C ALA A 25 30.65 -11.60 32.43
N SER A 26 30.24 -10.39 32.83
CA SER A 26 28.83 -10.02 32.92
C SER A 26 28.27 -10.00 31.49
N ALA A 27 27.54 -11.04 31.12
CA ALA A 27 26.84 -11.10 29.86
C ALA A 27 25.77 -10.00 29.85
N ALA A 28 25.98 -8.96 29.06
CA ALA A 28 24.97 -7.95 28.80
C ALA A 28 23.70 -8.64 28.26
N PRO A 29 22.49 -8.23 28.68
CA PRO A 29 21.26 -8.84 28.20
C PRO A 29 21.22 -8.71 26.67
N THR A 30 21.16 -9.87 26.01
CA THR A 30 21.05 -9.95 24.56
C THR A 30 19.74 -9.27 24.16
N ALA A 31 19.85 -8.12 23.48
CA ALA A 31 18.68 -7.47 22.92
C ALA A 31 17.95 -8.48 22.02
N ALA A 32 16.65 -8.65 22.26
CA ALA A 32 15.81 -9.51 21.43
C ALA A 32 15.95 -9.09 19.96
N PRO A 33 15.93 -10.05 19.01
CA PRO A 33 15.99 -9.71 17.60
C PRO A 33 14.82 -8.79 17.28
N VAL A 34 15.13 -7.57 16.86
CA VAL A 34 14.14 -6.65 16.33
C VAL A 34 13.63 -7.29 15.06
N THR A 35 12.46 -7.93 15.10
CA THR A 35 11.75 -8.31 13.89
C THR A 35 11.57 -7.04 13.06
N ALA A 36 12.30 -6.95 11.95
CA ALA A 36 12.12 -5.89 10.99
C ALA A 36 10.64 -5.90 10.56
N ARG A 37 9.83 -4.96 11.06
CA ARG A 37 8.57 -4.62 10.40
C ARG A 37 8.98 -4.08 9.05
N GLY A 38 8.90 -4.93 8.03
CA GLY A 38 9.24 -4.57 6.66
C GLY A 38 8.61 -3.23 6.29
N SER A 39 9.36 -2.40 5.58
CA SER A 39 8.85 -1.15 5.01
C SER A 39 7.53 -1.43 4.28
N GLN A 40 6.54 -0.57 4.53
CA GLN A 40 5.15 -0.80 4.13
C GLN A 40 4.81 0.05 2.90
N PRO A 41 4.64 -0.59 1.72
CA PRO A 41 4.29 0.07 0.45
C PRO A 41 2.78 0.47 0.30
N ILE A 42 2.35 1.30 -0.69
CA ILE A 42 1.61 2.56 -0.40
C ILE A 42 2.56 3.45 0.45
N ILE A 43 2.41 4.78 0.54
CA ILE A 43 3.29 5.51 1.47
C ILE A 43 2.85 5.21 2.92
N GLY A 44 3.32 4.08 3.46
CA GLY A 44 2.81 3.42 4.68
C GLY A 44 1.93 2.20 4.36
N GLY A 45 1.08 1.75 5.29
CA GLY A 45 0.09 0.69 5.04
C GLY A 45 0.58 -0.75 5.30
N GLY A 46 0.10 -1.70 4.49
CA GLY A 46 0.21 -3.15 4.65
C GLY A 46 0.13 -3.88 3.32
N TYR A 47 0.68 -5.10 3.19
CA TYR A 47 0.38 -5.94 2.02
C TYR A 47 -1.03 -6.51 2.11
N ALA A 48 -1.77 -6.43 1.00
CA ALA A 48 -3.07 -7.07 0.92
C ALA A 48 -2.89 -8.59 0.91
N THR A 49 -3.73 -9.31 1.68
CA THR A 49 -3.75 -10.78 1.69
C THR A 49 -4.80 -11.36 0.75
N SER A 50 -5.70 -10.51 0.24
CA SER A 50 -6.73 -10.85 -0.72
C SER A 50 -7.10 -9.62 -1.55
N GLY A 51 -7.48 -9.85 -2.79
CA GLY A 51 -7.87 -8.82 -3.75
C GLY A 51 -8.30 -9.42 -5.09
N PRO A 52 -9.26 -10.38 -5.12
CA PRO A 52 -9.67 -11.05 -6.36
C PRO A 52 -10.25 -10.07 -7.40
N TRP A 53 -10.78 -8.94 -6.94
CA TRP A 53 -11.29 -7.85 -7.77
C TRP A 53 -10.21 -6.86 -8.23
N ALA A 54 -9.00 -6.93 -7.66
CA ALA A 54 -7.95 -5.97 -7.96
C ALA A 54 -7.38 -6.23 -9.36
N ALA A 55 -7.16 -5.15 -10.10
CA ALA A 55 -6.56 -5.22 -11.42
C ALA A 55 -5.39 -4.25 -11.52
N ARG A 56 -4.26 -4.73 -12.04
CA ARG A 56 -3.16 -3.86 -12.44
C ARG A 56 -3.36 -3.42 -13.89
N LEU A 57 -3.30 -2.12 -14.15
CA LEU A 57 -3.46 -1.53 -15.48
C LEU A 57 -2.08 -1.25 -16.10
N TYR A 58 -1.92 -1.70 -17.34
CA TYR A 58 -0.76 -1.44 -18.19
C TYR A 58 -1.19 -0.63 -19.42
N SER A 59 -0.38 0.35 -19.81
CA SER A 59 -0.50 1.05 -21.09
C SER A 59 0.74 0.78 -21.92
N ASN A 60 0.57 0.26 -23.14
CA ASN A 60 1.66 -0.17 -24.02
C ASN A 60 2.64 -1.14 -23.32
N GLY A 61 2.12 -2.00 -22.45
CA GLY A 61 2.90 -2.97 -21.68
C GLY A 61 3.63 -2.41 -20.47
N GLN A 62 3.54 -1.11 -20.19
CA GLN A 62 4.14 -0.48 -19.01
C GLN A 62 3.12 -0.31 -17.90
N GLU A 63 3.47 -0.70 -16.69
CA GLU A 63 2.61 -0.59 -15.52
C GLU A 63 2.31 0.89 -15.22
N THR A 64 1.02 1.24 -15.18
CA THR A 64 0.63 2.66 -15.14
C THR A 64 -0.27 2.96 -13.95
N CYS A 65 -1.35 2.21 -13.79
CA CYS A 65 -2.39 2.50 -12.82
C CYS A 65 -2.88 1.23 -12.12
N THR A 66 -3.72 1.44 -11.11
CA THR A 66 -4.54 0.41 -10.49
C THR A 66 -5.97 0.51 -11.05
N ALA A 67 -6.70 -0.59 -11.03
CA ALA A 67 -8.08 -0.67 -11.47
C ALA A 67 -8.83 -1.76 -10.69
N THR A 68 -10.12 -1.91 -10.95
CA THR A 68 -10.96 -2.91 -10.28
C THR A 68 -11.89 -3.59 -11.28
N ILE A 69 -11.95 -4.91 -11.28
CA ILE A 69 -12.96 -5.63 -12.07
C ILE A 69 -14.30 -5.63 -11.32
N ILE A 70 -15.34 -5.13 -11.99
CA ILE A 70 -16.69 -4.94 -11.42
C ILE A 70 -17.74 -5.86 -12.07
N ALA A 71 -17.43 -6.43 -13.22
CA ALA A 71 -18.23 -7.46 -13.89
C ALA A 71 -17.32 -8.30 -14.81
N PRO A 72 -17.79 -9.43 -15.39
CA PRO A 72 -16.95 -10.35 -16.17
C PRO A 72 -16.08 -9.69 -17.24
N THR A 73 -16.60 -8.66 -17.92
CA THR A 73 -15.89 -7.94 -18.98
C THR A 73 -15.70 -6.46 -18.67
N TRP A 74 -15.88 -6.02 -17.42
CA TRP A 74 -15.89 -4.59 -17.09
C TRP A 74 -14.91 -4.26 -15.96
N VAL A 75 -13.99 -3.35 -16.27
CA VAL A 75 -13.04 -2.77 -15.33
C VAL A 75 -13.39 -1.31 -15.08
N LEU A 76 -13.38 -0.91 -13.81
CA LEU A 76 -13.51 0.45 -13.32
C LEU A 76 -12.12 1.02 -12.98
N THR A 77 -11.84 2.23 -13.44
CA THR A 77 -10.57 2.94 -13.18
C THR A 77 -10.76 4.45 -13.32
N ALA A 78 -9.69 5.22 -13.22
CA ALA A 78 -9.69 6.67 -13.41
C ALA A 78 -9.61 7.05 -14.89
N LYS A 79 -10.19 8.19 -15.27
CA LYS A 79 -10.19 8.71 -16.64
C LYS A 79 -8.78 9.03 -17.11
N HIS A 80 -7.95 9.61 -16.25
CA HIS A 80 -6.59 9.98 -16.63
C HIS A 80 -5.71 8.75 -16.96
N CYS A 81 -6.05 7.57 -16.43
CA CYS A 81 -5.32 6.31 -16.69
C CYS A 81 -5.58 5.71 -18.07
N VAL A 82 -6.63 6.16 -18.78
CA VAL A 82 -7.09 5.55 -20.04
C VAL A 82 -7.05 6.50 -21.23
N SER A 83 -6.23 7.55 -21.13
CA SER A 83 -6.13 8.63 -22.12
C SER A 83 -5.38 8.27 -23.40
N GLY A 84 -4.79 7.07 -23.49
CA GLY A 84 -4.16 6.57 -24.73
C GLY A 84 -3.39 5.27 -24.55
N GLY A 85 -2.91 4.73 -25.67
CA GLY A 85 -2.15 3.47 -25.74
C GLY A 85 -3.02 2.21 -25.77
N SER A 86 -2.36 1.07 -25.98
CA SER A 86 -2.99 -0.24 -25.86
C SER A 86 -3.11 -0.60 -24.38
N LEU A 87 -4.34 -0.74 -23.89
CA LEU A 87 -4.62 -1.06 -22.49
C LEU A 87 -4.65 -2.56 -22.27
N SER A 88 -4.01 -3.03 -21.20
CA SER A 88 -4.17 -4.39 -20.71
C SER A 88 -4.23 -4.42 -19.19
N PHE A 89 -4.81 -5.50 -18.66
CA PHE A 89 -5.12 -5.65 -17.25
C PHE A 89 -4.68 -7.01 -16.76
N ARG A 90 -3.94 -7.07 -15.65
CA ARG A 90 -3.77 -8.31 -14.87
C ARG A 90 -4.76 -8.29 -13.72
N VAL A 91 -5.75 -9.16 -13.78
CA VAL A 91 -6.88 -9.21 -12.85
C VAL A 91 -6.73 -10.38 -11.89
N GLY A 92 -7.02 -10.15 -10.60
CA GLY A 92 -7.15 -11.21 -9.59
C GLY A 92 -5.82 -11.80 -9.13
N SER A 93 -4.74 -11.03 -9.20
CA SER A 93 -3.44 -11.38 -8.60
C SER A 93 -3.01 -10.30 -7.63
N LEU A 94 -2.27 -10.69 -6.58
CA LEU A 94 -1.59 -9.75 -5.69
C LEU A 94 -0.23 -9.33 -6.25
N ASP A 95 0.43 -10.18 -7.05
CA ASP A 95 1.69 -9.87 -7.73
C ASP A 95 1.39 -9.24 -9.09
N GLN A 96 1.90 -8.05 -9.36
CA GLN A 96 1.69 -7.42 -10.66
C GLN A 96 2.39 -8.17 -11.80
N TYR A 97 3.44 -8.95 -11.55
CA TYR A 97 4.19 -9.61 -12.62
C TYR A 97 3.76 -11.06 -12.90
N SER A 98 2.97 -11.68 -12.02
CA SER A 98 2.62 -13.10 -12.14
C SER A 98 1.21 -13.41 -11.63
N GLY A 99 0.67 -14.59 -12.00
CA GLY A 99 -0.67 -15.04 -11.59
C GLY A 99 -1.83 -14.24 -12.20
N GLY A 100 -3.06 -14.54 -11.79
CA GLY A 100 -4.26 -13.87 -12.29
C GLY A 100 -4.54 -14.13 -13.79
N THR A 101 -5.44 -13.33 -14.36
CA THR A 101 -5.78 -13.38 -15.79
C THR A 101 -5.38 -12.08 -16.47
N VAL A 102 -4.72 -12.16 -17.62
CA VAL A 102 -4.44 -11.01 -18.48
C VAL A 102 -5.53 -10.88 -19.54
N ALA A 103 -6.08 -9.69 -19.68
CA ALA A 103 -7.09 -9.33 -20.69
C ALA A 103 -6.82 -7.92 -21.23
N ASN A 104 -7.19 -7.67 -22.49
CA ASN A 104 -6.97 -6.39 -23.15
C ASN A 104 -8.21 -5.51 -23.05
N GLY A 105 -8.02 -4.20 -22.93
CA GLY A 105 -9.09 -3.22 -23.07
C GLY A 105 -9.42 -2.98 -24.54
N VAL A 106 -10.67 -3.22 -24.94
CA VAL A 106 -11.12 -3.05 -26.34
C VAL A 106 -12.03 -1.84 -26.53
N GLN A 107 -12.59 -1.30 -25.44
CA GLN A 107 -13.46 -0.14 -25.50
C GLN A 107 -13.42 0.63 -24.19
N THR A 108 -13.30 1.96 -24.27
CA THR A 108 -13.23 2.84 -23.10
C THR A 108 -14.42 3.80 -23.10
N TYR A 109 -15.03 3.98 -21.93
CA TYR A 109 -16.07 4.96 -21.67
C TYR A 109 -15.61 5.87 -20.54
N THR A 110 -15.53 7.17 -20.81
CA THR A 110 -15.10 8.16 -19.82
C THR A 110 -16.28 8.99 -19.34
N HIS A 111 -16.22 9.38 -18.06
CA HIS A 111 -17.15 10.33 -17.47
C HIS A 111 -16.60 11.77 -17.58
N SER A 112 -17.40 12.76 -17.21
CA SER A 112 -16.90 14.14 -17.03
C SER A 112 -15.92 14.22 -15.86
N ALA A 113 -16.25 13.54 -14.76
CA ALA A 113 -15.41 13.24 -13.60
C ALA A 113 -14.17 12.38 -13.93
N ASP A 114 -13.26 12.21 -12.98
CA ASP A 114 -12.09 11.32 -13.13
C ASP A 114 -12.48 9.83 -13.00
N LEU A 115 -13.32 9.35 -13.90
CA LEU A 115 -13.90 8.02 -13.88
C LEU A 115 -13.96 7.43 -15.28
N ALA A 116 -13.59 6.16 -15.41
CA ALA A 116 -13.69 5.43 -16.66
C ALA A 116 -14.08 3.96 -16.45
N LEU A 117 -14.79 3.44 -17.43
CA LEU A 117 -15.07 2.02 -17.61
C LEU A 117 -14.31 1.52 -18.84
N VAL A 118 -13.70 0.35 -18.71
CA VAL A 118 -13.02 -0.33 -19.82
C VAL A 118 -13.63 -1.70 -20.01
N ARG A 119 -14.09 -1.97 -21.24
CA ARG A 119 -14.56 -3.28 -21.65
C ARG A 119 -13.37 -4.17 -22.04
N LEU A 120 -13.34 -5.38 -21.50
CA LEU A 120 -12.31 -6.38 -21.81
C LEU A 120 -12.63 -7.15 -23.09
N ASP A 121 -11.59 -7.64 -23.77
CA ASP A 121 -11.67 -8.54 -24.94
C ASP A 121 -12.29 -9.91 -24.64
N ARG A 122 -12.26 -10.31 -23.35
CA ARG A 122 -12.80 -11.58 -22.87
C ARG A 122 -13.32 -11.46 -21.45
N SER A 123 -14.21 -12.37 -21.07
CA SER A 123 -14.64 -12.52 -19.69
C SER A 123 -13.50 -13.02 -18.81
N VAL A 124 -13.35 -12.41 -17.64
CA VAL A 124 -12.48 -12.87 -16.55
C VAL A 124 -13.37 -13.35 -15.40
N SER A 125 -13.22 -14.62 -15.02
CA SER A 125 -13.96 -15.23 -13.92
C SER A 125 -13.20 -15.02 -12.60
N THR A 126 -13.76 -14.22 -11.70
CA THR A 126 -13.23 -13.93 -10.36
C THR A 126 -14.34 -13.37 -9.48
N THR A 127 -14.04 -13.07 -8.21
CA THR A 127 -14.94 -12.27 -7.37
C THR A 127 -14.85 -10.80 -7.81
N TYR A 128 -15.97 -10.26 -8.29
CA TYR A 128 -16.09 -8.86 -8.71
C TYR A 128 -16.27 -7.92 -7.50
N ALA A 129 -15.78 -6.69 -7.61
CA ALA A 129 -16.07 -5.68 -6.59
C ALA A 129 -17.54 -5.26 -6.67
N SER A 130 -18.24 -5.34 -5.54
CA SER A 130 -19.56 -4.72 -5.39
C SER A 130 -19.41 -3.22 -5.19
N LEU A 131 -20.31 -2.43 -5.77
CA LEU A 131 -20.26 -0.97 -5.71
C LEU A 131 -21.21 -0.42 -4.64
N GLY A 132 -20.73 0.53 -3.86
CA GLY A 132 -21.52 1.21 -2.83
C GLY A 132 -22.59 2.12 -3.40
N GLN A 133 -23.61 2.42 -2.60
CA GLN A 133 -24.71 3.32 -2.94
C GLN A 133 -24.57 4.65 -2.17
N PRO A 134 -25.30 5.71 -2.55
CA PRO A 134 -25.32 6.94 -1.76
C PRO A 134 -25.58 6.65 -0.27
N GLY A 135 -24.73 7.19 0.61
CA GLY A 135 -24.79 6.97 2.06
C GLY A 135 -24.02 5.76 2.60
N THR A 136 -23.38 4.96 1.74
CA THR A 136 -22.49 3.84 2.15
C THR A 136 -21.23 4.32 2.89
N VAL A 137 -20.73 5.51 2.58
CA VAL A 137 -19.53 6.10 3.19
C VAL A 137 -19.83 7.47 3.78
N ARG A 138 -19.20 7.81 4.91
CA ARG A 138 -19.43 9.06 5.65
C ARG A 138 -18.12 9.70 6.10
N VAL A 139 -18.12 11.02 6.26
CA VAL A 139 -17.00 11.76 6.86
C VAL A 139 -16.68 11.21 8.25
N GLY A 140 -15.39 11.10 8.56
CA GLY A 140 -14.86 10.52 9.80
C GLY A 140 -14.71 8.99 9.78
N GLN A 141 -15.28 8.30 8.78
CA GLN A 141 -15.14 6.85 8.67
C GLN A 141 -13.72 6.45 8.27
N SER A 142 -13.18 5.42 8.91
CA SER A 142 -11.95 4.76 8.43
C SER A 142 -12.30 3.77 7.33
N VAL A 143 -11.63 3.89 6.18
CA VAL A 143 -11.85 3.08 4.98
C VAL A 143 -10.53 2.58 4.42
N GLN A 144 -10.58 1.53 3.60
CA GLN A 144 -9.39 0.91 3.02
C GLN A 144 -9.16 1.40 1.59
N VAL A 145 -7.90 1.63 1.24
CA VAL A 145 -7.48 1.97 -0.12
C VAL A 145 -6.44 0.97 -0.60
N TYR A 146 -6.47 0.67 -1.90
CA TYR A 146 -5.65 -0.40 -2.47
C TYR A 146 -4.96 0.03 -3.77
N GLY A 147 -3.74 -0.46 -3.97
CA GLY A 147 -3.02 -0.26 -5.23
C GLY A 147 -1.58 -0.79 -5.23
N TRP A 148 -0.90 -0.61 -6.36
CA TRP A 148 0.51 -0.99 -6.56
C TRP A 148 1.43 0.22 -6.68
N GLY A 149 0.97 1.42 -6.31
CA GLY A 149 1.68 2.67 -6.52
C GLY A 149 2.96 2.84 -5.72
N ALA A 150 3.52 4.02 -5.87
CA ALA A 150 4.79 4.44 -5.30
C ALA A 150 4.79 4.33 -3.77
N THR A 151 5.91 3.87 -3.23
CA THR A 151 6.02 3.46 -1.82
C THR A 151 6.88 4.41 -1.00
N SER A 152 7.41 5.43 -1.65
CA SER A 152 8.21 6.48 -1.05
C SER A 152 8.09 7.77 -1.87
N GLN A 153 8.61 8.85 -1.32
CA GLN A 153 8.80 10.11 -2.04
C GLN A 153 10.06 10.05 -2.92
N CYS A 154 10.19 8.96 -3.68
CA CYS A 154 11.26 8.82 -4.66
C CYS A 154 11.09 9.83 -5.80
N GLY A 155 12.16 10.11 -6.54
CA GLY A 155 12.14 11.06 -7.64
C GLY A 155 11.10 10.70 -8.71
N SER A 156 11.29 9.56 -9.39
CA SER A 156 10.30 9.05 -10.35
C SER A 156 9.46 7.95 -9.72
N GLU A 157 8.16 8.20 -9.56
CA GLU A 157 7.22 7.30 -8.88
C GLU A 157 7.16 5.91 -9.49
N ILE A 158 7.34 5.78 -10.81
CA ILE A 158 7.39 4.49 -11.52
C ILE A 158 8.47 3.57 -10.97
N ASN A 159 9.61 4.12 -10.56
CA ASN A 159 10.77 3.36 -10.10
C ASN A 159 10.62 2.83 -8.66
N CYS A 160 9.61 3.28 -7.93
CA CYS A 160 9.35 2.82 -6.57
C CYS A 160 7.93 2.30 -6.37
N GLN A 161 7.28 1.82 -7.42
CA GLN A 161 5.98 1.14 -7.32
C GLN A 161 6.11 -0.25 -6.69
N SER A 162 5.10 -0.67 -5.94
CA SER A 162 5.14 -1.94 -5.23
C SER A 162 4.91 -3.11 -6.17
N ARG A 163 5.71 -4.18 -6.07
CA ARG A 163 5.42 -5.45 -6.77
C ARG A 163 4.11 -6.09 -6.32
N TYR A 164 3.79 -6.01 -5.04
CA TYR A 164 2.62 -6.68 -4.46
C TYR A 164 1.54 -5.67 -4.07
N LEU A 165 0.28 -6.09 -4.16
CA LEU A 165 -0.87 -5.25 -3.86
C LEU A 165 -0.81 -4.74 -2.42
N LYS A 166 -1.14 -3.46 -2.28
CA LYS A 166 -1.13 -2.74 -1.02
C LYS A 166 -2.51 -2.47 -0.50
N VAL A 167 -2.57 -2.30 0.81
CA VAL A 167 -3.74 -1.80 1.51
C VAL A 167 -3.30 -0.78 2.57
N ALA A 168 -4.05 0.31 2.70
CA ALA A 168 -3.90 1.26 3.80
C ALA A 168 -5.27 1.71 4.29
N ASN A 169 -5.33 2.11 5.57
CA ASN A 169 -6.47 2.79 6.16
C ASN A 169 -6.27 4.30 6.00
N VAL A 170 -7.31 4.96 5.52
CA VAL A 170 -7.44 6.42 5.44
C VAL A 170 -8.72 6.84 6.16
N THR A 171 -8.80 8.10 6.57
CA THR A 171 -9.98 8.65 7.26
C THR A 171 -10.71 9.60 6.35
N VAL A 172 -11.97 9.31 6.03
CA VAL A 172 -12.78 10.10 5.11
C VAL A 172 -12.95 11.54 5.63
N SER A 173 -12.76 12.50 4.75
CA SER A 173 -12.89 13.94 4.97
C SER A 173 -13.76 14.57 3.89
N SER A 174 -13.88 15.90 3.89
CA SER A 174 -14.70 16.67 2.95
C SER A 174 -13.94 17.84 2.34
N GLY A 175 -14.52 18.47 1.32
CA GLY A 175 -14.03 19.76 0.79
C GLY A 175 -13.01 19.64 -0.34
N CYS A 176 -13.01 18.54 -1.10
CA CYS A 176 -12.19 18.34 -2.28
C CYS A 176 -13.03 17.95 -3.50
N THR A 177 -12.40 17.97 -4.66
CA THR A 177 -12.93 17.46 -5.93
C THR A 177 -11.92 16.50 -6.55
N ASP A 178 -12.35 15.72 -7.55
CA ASP A 178 -11.44 14.89 -8.33
C ASP A 178 -10.60 15.75 -9.31
N ALA A 179 -9.67 15.12 -10.04
CA ALA A 179 -8.77 15.80 -10.98
C ALA A 179 -9.48 16.60 -12.10
N TYR A 180 -10.77 16.33 -12.33
CA TYR A 180 -11.61 16.98 -13.35
C TYR A 180 -12.75 17.81 -12.74
N GLY A 181 -12.69 18.11 -11.43
CA GLY A 181 -13.68 18.94 -10.74
C GLY A 181 -14.99 18.20 -10.38
N GLY A 182 -15.01 16.87 -10.50
CA GLY A 182 -16.15 16.03 -10.14
C GLY A 182 -16.28 15.78 -8.63
N SER A 183 -17.43 15.23 -8.23
CA SER A 183 -17.69 14.73 -6.88
C SER A 183 -16.62 13.72 -6.45
N ALA A 184 -16.00 13.98 -5.30
CA ALA A 184 -14.97 13.13 -4.71
C ALA A 184 -15.24 12.85 -3.22
N ILE A 185 -14.72 11.71 -2.77
CA ILE A 185 -14.54 11.34 -1.38
C ILE A 185 -13.10 11.69 -1.03
N CYS A 186 -12.93 12.64 -0.13
CA CYS A 186 -11.62 13.05 0.36
C CYS A 186 -11.22 12.13 1.50
N ALA A 187 -9.92 11.99 1.73
CA ALA A 187 -9.44 11.33 2.94
C ALA A 187 -8.12 11.90 3.42
N TYR A 188 -7.96 11.92 4.74
CA TYR A 188 -6.69 12.16 5.39
C TYR A 188 -5.91 10.85 5.54
N ARG A 189 -4.58 10.96 5.51
CA ARG A 189 -3.66 9.87 5.79
C ARG A 189 -3.98 9.22 7.14
N GLY A 190 -4.19 7.91 7.12
CA GLY A 190 -4.22 7.07 8.32
C GLY A 190 -2.88 6.37 8.51
N ASN A 191 -2.84 5.06 8.33
CA ASN A 191 -1.57 4.31 8.36
C ASN A 191 -0.81 4.33 7.03
N GLY A 192 -1.41 4.87 5.97
CA GLY A 192 -0.79 5.07 4.66
C GLY A 192 -1.57 6.07 3.81
N ILE A 193 -1.02 6.43 2.66
CA ILE A 193 -1.62 7.37 1.70
C ILE A 193 -1.22 6.99 0.28
N THR A 194 -2.15 7.04 -0.67
CA THR A 194 -1.92 6.67 -2.06
C THR A 194 -0.94 7.61 -2.76
N ALA A 195 -0.26 7.10 -3.78
CA ALA A 195 0.72 7.83 -4.58
C ALA A 195 0.65 7.40 -6.07
N GLY A 196 1.55 7.91 -6.91
CA GLY A 196 1.57 7.59 -8.34
C GLY A 196 1.57 6.07 -8.59
N GLY A 197 0.69 5.60 -9.47
CA GLY A 197 0.44 4.18 -9.73
C GLY A 197 -0.72 3.57 -8.94
N ASP A 198 -1.14 4.17 -7.83
CA ASP A 198 -2.40 3.82 -7.15
C ASP A 198 -3.62 4.42 -7.84
N SER A 199 -3.42 5.43 -8.69
CA SER A 199 -4.43 6.04 -9.55
C SER A 199 -5.36 5.00 -10.17
N GLY A 200 -6.67 5.25 -10.13
CA GLY A 200 -7.70 4.33 -10.58
C GLY A 200 -8.03 3.18 -9.62
N GLY A 201 -7.24 3.00 -8.55
CA GLY A 201 -7.45 1.97 -7.54
C GLY A 201 -8.64 2.24 -6.61
N PRO A 202 -9.17 1.22 -5.93
CA PRO A 202 -10.41 1.36 -5.18
C PRO A 202 -10.19 1.89 -3.77
N MET A 203 -11.15 2.72 -3.34
CA MET A 203 -11.47 2.93 -1.93
C MET A 203 -12.64 2.01 -1.56
N MET A 204 -12.43 1.16 -0.56
CA MET A 204 -13.38 0.17 -0.06
C MET A 204 -13.90 0.58 1.31
N ALA A 205 -15.22 0.68 1.45
CA ALA A 205 -15.92 0.86 2.71
C ALA A 205 -16.80 -0.35 2.97
N ASN A 206 -16.60 -1.05 4.09
CA ASN A 206 -17.39 -2.24 4.46
C ASN A 206 -17.47 -3.31 3.34
N GLY A 207 -16.37 -3.54 2.63
CA GLY A 207 -16.29 -4.55 1.57
C GLY A 207 -16.86 -4.15 0.21
N VAL A 208 -17.38 -2.94 0.05
CA VAL A 208 -17.85 -2.41 -1.25
C VAL A 208 -17.01 -1.21 -1.70
N GLN A 209 -16.82 -1.07 -3.00
CA GLN A 209 -16.07 0.04 -3.59
C GLN A 209 -16.93 1.31 -3.59
N VAL A 210 -16.42 2.36 -2.95
CA VAL A 210 -17.07 3.67 -2.85
C VAL A 210 -16.33 4.77 -3.60
N GLY A 211 -15.05 4.55 -3.93
CA GLY A 211 -14.23 5.54 -4.61
C GLY A 211 -13.23 4.95 -5.60
N VAL A 212 -12.72 5.80 -6.48
CA VAL A 212 -11.63 5.52 -7.44
C VAL A 212 -10.53 6.55 -7.24
N ALA A 213 -9.29 6.12 -6.98
CA ALA A 213 -8.17 7.03 -6.67
C ALA A 213 -7.94 8.03 -7.81
N SER A 214 -7.98 9.33 -7.50
CA SER A 214 -7.85 10.40 -8.49
C SER A 214 -6.60 11.24 -8.23
N THR A 215 -6.49 11.88 -7.06
CA THR A 215 -5.35 12.75 -6.72
C THR A 215 -4.81 12.45 -5.32
N SER A 216 -3.55 12.83 -5.09
CA SER A 216 -2.89 12.72 -3.79
C SER A 216 -1.75 13.72 -3.69
N ASP A 217 -1.58 14.33 -2.51
CA ASP A 217 -0.38 15.11 -2.17
C ASP A 217 0.77 14.22 -1.67
N ARG A 218 0.54 12.89 -1.57
CA ARG A 218 1.50 11.86 -1.13
C ARG A 218 1.97 12.05 0.32
N GLN A 219 1.26 12.85 1.11
CA GLN A 219 1.65 13.23 2.46
C GLN A 219 0.50 13.18 3.45
N THR A 220 -0.58 13.90 3.15
CA THR A 220 -1.66 14.18 4.09
C THR A 220 -3.02 13.92 3.47
N ASN A 221 -3.24 14.30 2.21
CA ASN A 221 -4.54 14.33 1.57
C ASN A 221 -4.58 13.51 0.29
N THR A 222 -5.70 12.83 0.08
CA THR A 222 -6.03 12.16 -1.19
C THR A 222 -7.50 12.33 -1.52
N ALA A 223 -7.82 12.37 -2.82
CA ALA A 223 -9.18 12.43 -3.32
C ALA A 223 -9.48 11.22 -4.20
N TYR A 224 -10.67 10.65 -4.00
CA TYR A 224 -11.19 9.53 -4.75
C TYR A 224 -12.48 9.95 -5.45
N THR A 225 -12.59 9.78 -6.75
CA THR A 225 -13.83 10.01 -7.50
C THR A 225 -14.97 9.21 -6.87
N ASN A 226 -16.08 9.87 -6.55
CA ASN A 226 -17.17 9.30 -5.75
C ASN A 226 -18.02 8.32 -6.58
N VAL A 227 -17.73 7.03 -6.47
CA VAL A 227 -18.46 5.96 -7.18
C VAL A 227 -19.94 5.97 -6.82
N THR A 228 -20.27 6.26 -5.55
CA THR A 228 -21.66 6.24 -5.06
C THR A 228 -22.52 7.30 -5.74
N ALA A 229 -21.94 8.45 -6.11
CA ALA A 229 -22.63 9.52 -6.83
C ALA A 229 -22.84 9.20 -8.32
N TYR A 230 -22.02 8.31 -8.89
CA TYR A 230 -22.03 8.00 -10.32
C TYR A 230 -22.59 6.59 -10.63
N ARG A 231 -23.29 5.97 -9.68
CA ARG A 231 -23.88 4.63 -9.84
C ARG A 231 -24.76 4.50 -11.06
N SER A 232 -25.61 5.48 -11.35
CA SER A 232 -26.50 5.46 -12.52
C SER A 232 -25.72 5.40 -13.86
N TRP A 233 -24.59 6.10 -13.95
CA TRP A 233 -23.74 6.08 -15.14
C TRP A 233 -23.01 4.74 -15.29
N ILE A 234 -22.52 4.18 -14.18
CA ILE A 234 -21.89 2.85 -14.21
C ILE A 234 -22.90 1.78 -14.61
N GLN A 235 -24.11 1.82 -14.03
CA GLN A 235 -25.18 0.88 -14.32
C GLN A 235 -25.62 0.93 -15.79
N SER A 236 -25.71 2.13 -16.40
CA SER A 236 -26.16 2.26 -17.78
C SER A 236 -25.18 1.71 -18.82
N ILE A 237 -23.90 1.53 -18.45
CA ILE A 237 -22.85 1.03 -19.34
C ILE A 237 -22.49 -0.42 -19.01
N ALA A 238 -22.19 -0.70 -17.74
CA ALA A 238 -21.65 -1.98 -17.29
C ALA A 238 -22.71 -2.93 -16.72
N GLY A 239 -23.93 -2.45 -16.46
CA GLY A 239 -25.03 -3.27 -15.95
C GLY A 239 -24.93 -3.67 -14.47
N VAL A 240 -23.99 -3.08 -13.71
CA VAL A 240 -23.72 -3.38 -12.29
C VAL A 240 -23.70 -2.16 -11.40
#